data_AF-A0A7X7MN42-F1
#
_entry.id   AF-A0A7X7MN42-F1
#
_cell.length_a   1.000
_cell.length_b   1.000
_cell.length_c   1.000
_cell.angle_alpha   90.00
_cell.angle_beta   90.00
_cell.angle_gamma   90.00
#
_symmetry.space_group_name_H-M   'P 1'
#
loop_
_entity.id
_entity.type
_entity.pdbx_description
1 polymer ?
#
loop_
_entity_poly.entity_id
_entity_poly.type
_entity_poly.pdbx_seq_one_letter_code
_entity_poly.pdbx_strand_id
1 'polypeptide(L)'
;MAALPGVAVAQSSSNGVVSVKLDAVKRYDDVLVANEVYLFGNPSSLGIQEIPQLDPFRPLLRKGIVAALNDKSHSIVLDCPAYPGSSGGPVLEADSDHIGRQMRVIGVVCQFVPNAELWVNASNGFANRSISNSGYSIAIPMDPVLELIGL
;
A
#
# COMPACT_ATOMS: atom_id res chain seq x y z
N MET A 1 -18.36 -21.21 -7.63
CA MET A 1 -17.94 -20.36 -8.75
C MET A 1 -17.11 -21.25 -9.68
N ALA A 2 -17.49 -21.40 -10.95
CA ALA A 2 -16.74 -22.23 -11.89
C ALA A 2 -15.48 -21.48 -12.35
N ALA A 3 -14.35 -22.17 -12.48
CA ALA A 3 -13.12 -21.56 -13.00
C ALA A 3 -13.27 -21.20 -14.49
N LEU A 4 -12.68 -20.08 -14.89
CA LEU A 4 -12.66 -19.65 -16.29
C LEU A 4 -11.85 -20.64 -17.16
N PRO A 5 -12.17 -20.79 -18.46
CA PRO A 5 -11.37 -21.62 -19.37
C PRO A 5 -9.88 -21.25 -19.33
N GLY A 6 -9.01 -22.25 -19.15
CA GLY A 6 -7.56 -22.06 -19.01
C GLY A 6 -7.07 -21.78 -17.59
N VAL A 7 -7.96 -21.68 -16.60
CA VAL A 7 -7.61 -21.51 -15.18
C VAL A 7 -7.76 -22.82 -14.43
N ALA A 8 -6.68 -23.31 -13.83
CA ALA A 8 -6.71 -24.44 -12.90
C ALA A 8 -6.80 -23.94 -11.46
N VAL A 9 -7.78 -24.42 -10.69
CA VAL A 9 -7.86 -24.13 -9.25
C VAL A 9 -6.81 -24.98 -8.53
N ALA A 10 -5.74 -24.34 -8.06
CA ALA A 10 -4.69 -25.03 -7.32
C ALA A 10 -5.10 -25.35 -5.87
N GLN A 11 -5.79 -24.42 -5.21
CA GLN A 11 -6.29 -24.56 -3.85
C GLN A 11 -7.59 -23.77 -3.67
N SER A 12 -8.45 -24.26 -2.78
CA SER A 12 -9.68 -23.58 -2.36
C SER A 12 -9.55 -23.18 -0.89
N SER A 13 -9.74 -21.90 -0.60
CA SER A 13 -9.80 -21.38 0.76
C SER A 13 -11.18 -21.63 1.36
N SER A 14 -11.25 -21.99 2.65
CA SER A 14 -12.51 -22.02 3.41
C SER A 14 -13.07 -20.62 3.67
N ASN A 15 -12.19 -19.60 3.65
CA ASN A 15 -12.56 -18.19 3.69
C ASN A 15 -12.89 -17.72 2.27
N GLY A 16 -14.03 -17.06 2.09
CA GLY A 16 -14.43 -16.51 0.80
C GLY A 16 -13.53 -15.37 0.31
N VAL A 17 -13.76 -14.92 -0.92
CA VAL A 17 -13.12 -13.72 -1.46
C VAL A 17 -13.72 -12.50 -0.77
N VAL A 18 -12.88 -11.65 -0.18
CA VAL A 18 -13.29 -10.32 0.28
C VAL A 18 -13.32 -9.41 -0.94
N SER A 19 -14.48 -8.85 -1.24
CA SER A 19 -14.68 -7.91 -2.33
C SER A 19 -15.16 -6.56 -1.80
N VAL A 20 -14.90 -5.53 -2.60
CA VAL A 20 -15.39 -4.17 -2.38
C VAL A 20 -16.34 -3.83 -3.52
N LYS A 21 -17.46 -3.18 -3.18
CA LYS A 21 -18.38 -2.63 -4.18
C LYS A 21 -17.79 -1.37 -4.79
N LEU A 22 -18.16 -1.07 -6.03
CA LEU A 22 -17.61 0.08 -6.76
C LEU A 22 -17.93 1.43 -6.07
N ASP A 23 -19.05 1.53 -5.35
CA ASP A 23 -19.44 2.71 -4.57
C ASP A 23 -18.55 2.95 -3.33
N ALA A 24 -17.80 1.94 -2.91
CA ALA A 24 -16.80 2.02 -1.84
C ALA A 24 -15.37 2.20 -2.38
N VAL A 25 -15.23 2.60 -3.64
CA VAL A 25 -13.95 2.98 -4.28
C VAL A 25 -13.99 4.48 -4.58
N LYS A 26 -12.95 5.22 -4.21
CA LYS A 26 -12.79 6.63 -4.60
C LYS A 26 -11.86 6.74 -5.80
N ARG A 27 -12.17 7.66 -6.70
CA ARG A 27 -11.26 8.12 -7.75
C ARG A 27 -10.29 9.14 -7.17
N TYR A 28 -9.20 9.41 -7.87
CA TYR A 28 -8.14 10.33 -7.47
C TYR A 28 -8.68 11.68 -6.99
N ASP A 29 -9.62 12.26 -7.73
CA ASP A 29 -10.22 13.57 -7.44
C ASP A 29 -11.07 13.58 -6.16
N ASP A 30 -11.54 12.41 -5.69
CA ASP A 30 -12.34 12.27 -4.48
C ASP A 30 -11.49 11.97 -3.22
N VAL A 31 -10.19 11.75 -3.39
CA VAL A 31 -9.27 11.44 -2.28
C VAL A 31 -9.00 12.68 -1.45
N LEU A 32 -9.17 12.56 -0.14
CA LEU A 32 -9.01 13.68 0.78
C LEU A 32 -7.62 13.68 1.43
N VAL A 33 -6.86 14.75 1.20
CA VAL A 33 -5.59 15.00 1.90
C VAL A 33 -5.85 15.13 3.41
N ALA A 34 -4.91 14.65 4.22
CA ALA A 34 -4.97 14.58 5.68
C ALA A 34 -5.96 13.56 6.28
N ASN A 35 -6.74 12.86 5.46
CA ASN A 35 -7.57 11.75 5.96
C ASN A 35 -6.71 10.54 6.33
N GLU A 36 -7.17 9.81 7.35
CA GLU A 36 -6.51 8.61 7.84
C GLU A 36 -6.53 7.52 6.76
N VAL A 37 -5.44 6.78 6.61
CA VAL A 37 -5.34 5.66 5.68
C VAL A 37 -4.90 4.39 6.37
N TYR A 38 -5.30 3.25 5.80
CA TYR A 38 -4.79 1.92 6.14
C TYR A 38 -4.17 1.29 4.91
N LEU A 39 -2.89 0.97 5.01
CA LEU A 39 -2.13 0.24 4.01
C LEU A 39 -2.08 -1.22 4.41
N PHE A 40 -2.57 -2.10 3.55
CA PHE A 40 -2.49 -3.55 3.71
C PHE A 40 -1.30 -4.08 2.92
N GLY A 41 -0.57 -5.05 3.46
CA GLY A 41 0.52 -5.70 2.73
C GLY A 41 1.06 -6.92 3.46
N ASN A 42 1.85 -7.74 2.78
CA ASN A 42 2.55 -8.88 3.39
C ASN A 42 4.07 -8.64 3.35
N PRO A 43 4.61 -7.80 4.25
CA PRO A 43 6.01 -7.39 4.17
C PRO A 43 6.95 -8.57 4.39
N SER A 44 7.66 -8.97 3.34
CA SER A 44 8.56 -10.13 3.33
C SER A 44 9.95 -9.83 3.92
N SER A 45 10.24 -8.55 4.17
CA SER A 45 11.52 -8.02 4.64
C SER A 45 11.59 -7.77 6.15
N LEU A 46 10.58 -8.21 6.91
CA LEU A 46 10.65 -8.19 8.37
C LEU A 46 11.76 -9.16 8.79
N GLY A 47 12.91 -8.61 9.13
CA GLY A 47 14.22 -9.29 9.18
C GLY A 47 14.40 -10.41 10.21
N ILE A 48 13.32 -10.98 10.75
CA ILE A 48 13.33 -12.17 11.59
C ILE A 48 12.03 -12.93 11.30
N GLN A 49 12.05 -13.80 10.28
CA GLN A 49 10.90 -14.63 9.91
C GLN A 49 10.50 -15.62 11.02
N GLU A 50 11.33 -15.76 12.05
CA GLU A 50 11.16 -16.70 13.17
C GLU A 50 10.52 -16.07 14.42
N ILE A 51 10.05 -14.82 14.37
CA ILE A 51 9.35 -14.19 15.50
C ILE A 51 8.01 -14.92 15.71
N PRO A 52 7.81 -15.63 16.85
CA PRO A 52 6.62 -16.47 17.04
C PRO A 52 5.31 -15.68 17.13
N GLN A 53 5.38 -14.36 17.37
CA GLN A 53 4.22 -13.46 17.40
C GLN A 53 3.73 -13.07 16.00
N LEU A 54 4.52 -13.32 14.94
CA LEU A 54 4.20 -12.91 13.59
C LEU A 54 3.83 -14.12 12.73
N ASP A 55 2.60 -14.11 12.20
CA ASP A 55 2.16 -15.07 11.19
C ASP A 55 2.57 -14.55 9.80
N PRO A 56 3.57 -15.17 9.11
CA PRO A 56 4.06 -14.69 7.82
C PRO A 56 3.04 -14.86 6.68
N PHE A 57 1.94 -15.58 6.91
CA PHE A 57 0.87 -15.76 5.93
C PHE A 57 -0.30 -14.78 6.12
N ARG A 58 -0.23 -13.91 7.13
CA ARG A 58 -1.26 -12.89 7.35
C ARG A 58 -0.77 -11.50 6.95
N PRO A 59 -1.60 -10.72 6.23
CA PRO A 59 -1.25 -9.35 5.90
C PRO A 59 -1.19 -8.52 7.18
N LEU A 60 -0.24 -7.57 7.21
CA LEU A 60 -0.13 -6.55 8.23
C LEU A 60 -0.76 -5.26 7.73
N LEU A 61 -1.31 -4.50 8.68
CA LEU A 61 -1.86 -3.19 8.43
C LEU A 61 -0.92 -2.13 8.98
N ARG A 62 -0.71 -1.06 8.22
CA ARG A 62 -0.14 0.18 8.73
C ARG A 62 -1.16 1.30 8.62
N LYS A 63 -1.16 2.18 9.61
CA LYS A 63 -1.97 3.40 9.62
C LYS A 63 -1.08 4.59 9.27
N GLY A 64 -1.65 5.55 8.54
CA GLY A 64 -1.01 6.83 8.22
C GLY A 64 -2.07 7.85 7.83
N ILE A 65 -1.68 8.83 7.00
CA ILE A 65 -2.60 9.76 6.33
C ILE A 65 -2.30 9.84 4.83
N VAL A 66 -3.23 10.39 4.06
CA VAL A 66 -2.91 10.97 2.74
C VAL A 66 -2.06 12.22 2.98
N ALA A 67 -0.77 12.13 2.69
CA ALA A 67 0.17 13.24 2.91
C ALA A 67 0.03 14.31 1.81
N ALA A 68 -0.14 13.88 0.57
CA ALA A 68 -0.32 14.77 -0.58
C ALA A 68 -0.90 14.01 -1.78
N LEU A 69 -1.46 14.78 -2.71
CA LEU A 69 -1.77 14.34 -4.06
C LEU A 69 -0.75 14.96 -5.03
N ASN A 70 -0.32 14.20 -6.02
CA ASN A 70 0.60 14.68 -7.04
C ASN A 70 -0.05 14.60 -8.42
N ASP A 71 -0.55 15.73 -8.89
CA ASP A 71 -1.33 15.83 -10.13
C ASP A 71 -0.48 15.52 -11.37
N LYS A 72 0.82 15.80 -11.32
CA LYS A 72 1.72 15.57 -12.45
C LYS A 72 1.92 14.09 -12.73
N SER A 73 2.08 13.28 -11.69
CA SER A 73 2.24 11.83 -11.80
C SER A 73 0.97 11.04 -11.53
N HIS A 74 -0.13 11.73 -11.22
CA HIS A 74 -1.41 11.13 -10.85
C HIS A 74 -1.24 10.05 -9.78
N SER A 75 -0.65 10.44 -8.64
CA SER A 75 -0.26 9.52 -7.57
C SER A 75 -0.57 10.06 -6.19
N ILE A 76 -0.83 9.16 -5.24
CA ILE A 76 -1.15 9.49 -3.86
C ILE A 76 0.11 9.26 -3.01
N VAL A 77 0.50 10.29 -2.24
CA VAL A 77 1.60 10.20 -1.28
C VAL A 77 1.01 9.90 0.10
N LEU A 78 1.53 8.87 0.77
CA LEU A 78 1.05 8.40 2.07
C LEU A 78 2.12 8.60 3.13
N ASP A 79 1.72 9.06 4.32
CA ASP A 79 2.57 9.11 5.51
C ASP A 79 2.51 7.77 6.27
N CYS A 80 2.93 6.71 5.60
CA CYS A 80 3.18 5.43 6.23
C CYS A 80 4.21 4.61 5.42
N PRO A 81 5.13 3.91 6.09
CA PRO A 81 6.22 3.24 5.40
C PRO A 81 5.75 1.94 4.73
N ALA A 82 6.00 1.83 3.43
CA ALA A 82 5.87 0.59 2.67
C ALA A 82 7.19 -0.20 2.68
N TYR A 83 7.11 -1.53 2.70
CA TYR A 83 8.27 -2.41 2.68
C TYR A 83 8.15 -3.39 1.51
N PRO A 84 9.24 -4.06 1.08
CA PRO A 84 9.14 -5.21 0.17
C PRO A 84 8.05 -6.18 0.63
N GLY A 85 7.12 -6.53 -0.27
CA GLY A 85 5.91 -7.31 0.02
C GLY A 85 4.65 -6.49 0.33
N SER A 86 4.76 -5.16 0.50
CA SER A 86 3.59 -4.27 0.56
C SER A 86 2.99 -4.01 -0.83
N SER A 87 3.82 -3.97 -1.87
CA SER A 87 3.40 -3.64 -3.24
C SER A 87 2.24 -4.52 -3.73
N GLY A 88 1.24 -3.91 -4.36
CA GLY A 88 0.00 -4.59 -4.77
C GLY A 88 -1.09 -4.61 -3.68
N GLY A 89 -0.76 -4.20 -2.46
CA GLY A 89 -1.72 -4.12 -1.37
C GLY A 89 -2.68 -2.93 -1.49
N PRO A 90 -3.96 -3.09 -1.10
CA PRO A 90 -4.93 -1.99 -1.15
C PRO A 90 -4.64 -0.94 -0.09
N VAL A 91 -4.95 0.31 -0.42
CA VAL A 91 -4.92 1.46 0.47
C VAL A 91 -6.34 1.94 0.68
N LEU A 92 -6.77 1.97 1.94
CA LEU A 92 -8.13 2.38 2.33
C LEU A 92 -8.05 3.74 3.02
N GLU A 93 -8.80 4.71 2.53
CA GLU A 93 -9.07 5.96 3.24
C GLU A 93 -10.22 5.74 4.22
N ALA A 94 -10.05 6.23 5.44
CA ALA A 94 -11.11 6.31 6.42
C ALA A 94 -11.74 7.70 6.40
N ASP A 95 -12.89 7.78 5.77
CA ASP A 95 -13.72 8.97 5.74
C ASP A 95 -14.59 9.00 7.00
N SER A 96 -14.48 10.07 7.78
CA SER A 96 -15.26 10.24 9.01
C SER A 96 -16.36 11.27 8.74
N ASP A 97 -17.57 10.80 8.47
CA ASP A 97 -18.75 11.67 8.33
C ASP A 97 -19.54 11.72 9.65
N HIS A 98 -20.64 12.48 9.68
CA HIS A 98 -21.51 12.59 10.86
C HIS A 98 -22.29 11.30 11.19
N ILE A 99 -22.25 10.28 10.32
CA ILE A 99 -23.05 9.06 10.38
C ILE A 99 -22.17 7.85 10.74
N GLY A 100 -20.86 7.92 10.51
CA GLY A 100 -19.88 6.92 10.93
C GLY A 100 -18.56 7.01 10.19
N ARG A 101 -17.70 6.02 10.45
CA ARG A 101 -16.40 5.87 9.79
C ARG A 101 -16.56 4.94 8.59
N GLN A 102 -16.47 5.48 7.38
CA GLN A 102 -16.51 4.70 6.15
C GLN A 102 -15.08 4.39 5.68
N MET A 103 -14.84 3.16 5.25
CA MET A 103 -13.57 2.77 4.65
C MET A 103 -13.75 2.66 3.15
N ARG A 104 -12.98 3.41 2.38
CA ARG A 104 -13.04 3.38 0.91
C ARG A 104 -11.68 3.09 0.32
N VAL A 105 -11.63 2.26 -0.72
CA VAL A 105 -10.38 1.96 -1.43
C VAL A 105 -10.01 3.16 -2.29
N ILE A 106 -8.81 3.69 -2.11
CA ILE A 106 -8.33 4.88 -2.83
C ILE A 106 -7.19 4.56 -3.80
N GLY A 107 -6.56 3.40 -3.64
CA GLY A 107 -5.47 3.00 -4.51
C GLY A 107 -4.79 1.70 -4.11
N VAL A 108 -3.69 1.43 -4.78
CA VAL A 108 -2.82 0.27 -4.56
C VAL A 108 -1.40 0.78 -4.29
N VAL A 109 -0.79 0.38 -3.18
CA VAL A 109 0.59 0.80 -2.88
C VAL A 109 1.56 0.19 -3.89
N CYS A 110 2.49 1.00 -4.40
CA CYS A 110 3.47 0.55 -5.39
C CYS A 110 4.93 0.62 -4.91
N GLN A 111 5.29 1.64 -4.12
CA GLN A 111 6.68 1.85 -3.69
C GLN A 111 6.80 2.66 -2.39
N PHE A 112 7.97 2.58 -1.75
CA PHE A 112 8.36 3.50 -0.68
C PHE A 112 9.13 4.70 -1.24
N VAL A 113 9.16 5.80 -0.50
CA VAL A 113 9.99 6.96 -0.81
C VAL A 113 11.34 6.81 -0.08
N PRO A 114 12.48 6.76 -0.79
CA PRO A 114 13.78 6.55 -0.16
C PRO A 114 14.32 7.82 0.51
N ASN A 115 14.92 7.68 1.68
CA ASN A 115 15.88 8.63 2.24
C ASN A 115 17.29 8.09 1.98
N ALA A 116 18.20 8.93 1.48
CA ALA A 116 19.57 8.53 1.16
C ALA A 116 20.56 9.28 2.06
N GLU A 117 21.34 8.54 2.82
CA GLU A 117 22.39 9.08 3.69
C GLU A 117 23.76 8.74 3.09
N LEU A 118 24.66 9.73 3.09
CA LEU A 118 26.04 9.57 2.65
C LEU A 118 26.96 9.80 3.86
N TRP A 119 27.61 8.74 4.30
CA TRP A 119 28.67 8.84 5.30
C TRP A 119 30.02 8.91 4.61
N VAL A 120 30.81 9.95 4.90
CA VAL A 120 32.15 10.12 4.34
C VAL A 120 33.18 10.15 5.46
N ASN A 121 34.16 9.25 5.38
CA ASN A 121 35.36 9.31 6.21
C ASN A 121 36.32 10.33 5.61
N ALA A 122 36.37 11.52 6.19
CA ALA A 122 37.22 12.62 5.71
C ALA A 122 38.73 12.29 5.76
N SER A 123 39.16 11.37 6.63
CA SER A 123 40.57 10.99 6.79
C SER A 123 41.05 9.99 5.74
N ASN A 124 40.18 9.05 5.33
CA ASN A 124 40.54 7.93 4.46
C ASN A 124 39.87 7.99 3.07
N GLY A 125 38.98 8.97 2.85
CA GLY A 125 38.24 9.14 1.59
C GLY A 125 37.16 8.10 1.33
N PHE A 126 36.85 7.22 2.28
CA PHE A 126 35.78 6.23 2.13
C PHE A 126 34.41 6.92 2.18
N ALA A 127 33.53 6.55 1.26
CA ALA A 127 32.13 6.96 1.27
C ALA A 127 31.23 5.72 1.34
N ASN A 128 30.21 5.77 2.18
CA ASN A 128 29.17 4.76 2.29
C ASN A 128 27.81 5.42 2.07
N ARG A 129 26.97 4.83 1.21
CA ARG A 129 25.62 5.33 0.94
C ARG A 129 24.60 4.32 1.45
N SER A 130 23.80 4.73 2.42
CA SER A 130 22.65 3.97 2.90
C SER A 130 21.36 4.52 2.28
N ILE A 131 20.46 3.63 1.91
CA ILE A 131 19.10 3.97 1.49
C ILE A 131 18.15 3.35 2.51
N SER A 132 17.29 4.17 3.09
CA SER A 132 16.29 3.76 4.07
C SER A 132 14.90 4.25 3.67
N ASN A 133 13.86 3.74 4.32
CA ASN A 133 12.51 4.23 4.13
C ASN A 133 12.38 5.61 4.82
N SER A 134 11.91 6.62 4.10
CA SER A 134 11.74 7.99 4.63
C SER A 134 10.53 8.17 5.57
N GLY A 135 9.65 7.17 5.65
CA GLY A 135 8.33 7.28 6.29
C GLY A 135 7.20 7.40 5.26
N TYR A 136 7.49 7.92 4.07
CA TYR A 136 6.51 8.07 3.00
C TYR A 136 6.45 6.87 2.06
N SER A 137 5.26 6.64 1.48
CA SER A 137 5.04 5.69 0.40
C SER A 137 4.15 6.28 -0.69
N ILE A 138 4.10 5.62 -1.84
CA ILE A 138 3.32 6.03 -3.00
C ILE A 138 2.29 4.95 -3.33
N ALA A 139 1.06 5.38 -3.57
CA ALA A 139 0.00 4.56 -4.12
C ALA A 139 -0.44 5.06 -5.49
N ILE A 140 -0.76 4.09 -6.35
CA ILE A 140 -1.43 4.31 -7.63
C ILE A 140 -2.93 4.47 -7.32
N PRO A 141 -3.58 5.56 -7.77
CA PRO A 141 -5.02 5.76 -7.58
C PRO A 141 -5.84 4.66 -8.25
N MET A 142 -7.10 4.52 -7.86
CA MET A 142 -7.95 3.48 -8.44
C MET A 142 -8.33 3.72 -9.90
N ASP A 143 -8.22 4.94 -10.43
CA ASP A 143 -8.56 5.27 -11.82
C ASP A 143 -7.89 4.35 -12.85
N PRO A 144 -6.54 4.28 -12.94
CA PRO A 144 -5.87 3.36 -13.86
C PRO A 144 -6.11 1.88 -13.52
N VAL A 145 -6.39 1.56 -12.25
CA VAL A 145 -6.67 0.16 -11.83
C VAL A 145 -8.02 -0.30 -12.38
N LEU A 146 -9.04 0.54 -12.26
CA LEU A 146 -10.39 0.29 -12.77
C LEU A 146 -10.37 0.20 -14.31
N GLU A 147 -9.65 1.10 -14.97
CA GLU A 147 -9.47 1.08 -16.42
C GLU A 147 -8.87 -0.26 -16.90
N LEU A 148 -7.81 -0.73 -16.23
CA LEU A 148 -7.13 -1.98 -16.58
C LEU A 148 -8.03 -3.23 -16.44
N ILE A 149 -9.01 -3.20 -15.54
CA ILE A 149 -9.95 -4.31 -15.33
C ILE A 149 -11.29 -4.11 -16.08
N GLY A 150 -11.42 -3.03 -16.85
CA GLY A 150 -12.58 -2.74 -17.69
C GLY A 150 -13.78 -2.13 -16.95
N LEU A 151 -13.54 -1.32 -15.91
CA LEU A 151 -14.56 -0.62 -15.11
C LEU A 151 -14.41 0.90 -15.11
#